data_AF-A0A1J3GAI2-F1
#
_entry.id   AF-A0A1J3GAI2-F1
#
_cell.length_a   1.000
_cell.length_b   1.000
_cell.length_c   1.000
_cell.angle_alpha   90.00
_cell.angle_beta   90.00
_cell.angle_gamma   90.00
#
_symmetry.space_group_name_H-M   'P 1'
#
loop_
_entity.id
_entity.type
_entity.pdbx_description
1 polymer ?
#
loop_
_entity_poly.entity_id
_entity_poly.type
_entity_poly.pdbx_seq_one_letter_code
_entity_poly.pdbx_strand_id
1 'polypeptide(L)'
;EKGTRLLVNIWKLHRDPKIWPDPKAFKPERFLEEKSRCGKSDFEYIPFGSGRRSCPGMNLGLRIVHLVLARLIQGFELRKLSDEPLDMAEGPGLAMPKIN
;
A
#
# COMPACT_ATOMS: atom_id res chain seq x y z
N GLU A 1 18.89 18.59 14.14
CA GLU A 1 19.99 19.56 13.89
C GLU A 1 20.29 19.62 12.39
N LYS A 2 21.01 20.64 11.90
CA LYS A 2 21.44 20.65 10.50
C LYS A 2 22.35 19.44 10.25
N GLY A 3 22.06 18.66 9.21
CA GLY A 3 22.80 17.44 8.89
C GLY A 3 22.22 16.15 9.48
N THR A 4 21.18 16.22 10.31
CA THR A 4 20.45 15.03 10.76
C THR A 4 19.80 14.32 9.56
N ARG A 5 20.05 13.01 9.40
CA ARG A 5 19.35 12.17 8.43
C ARG A 5 18.04 11.68 9.05
N LEU A 6 16.92 12.04 8.44
CA LEU A 6 15.61 11.56 8.84
C LEU A 6 15.16 10.44 7.90
N LEU A 7 14.81 9.29 8.46
CA LEU A 7 14.13 8.22 7.74
C LEU A 7 12.67 8.15 8.19
N VAL A 8 11.75 8.26 7.25
CA VAL A 8 10.31 8.15 7.53
C VAL A 8 9.96 6.67 7.55
N ASN A 9 9.44 6.19 8.69
CA ASN A 9 8.96 4.81 8.81
C ASN A 9 7.54 4.69 8.23
N ILE A 10 7.46 4.63 6.90
CA ILE A 10 6.21 4.50 6.14
C ILE A 10 5.46 3.22 6.52
N TRP A 11 6.20 2.12 6.77
CA TRP A 11 5.63 0.84 7.18
C TRP A 11 4.78 0.98 8.45
N LYS A 12 5.32 1.64 9.48
CA LYS A 12 4.61 1.90 10.75
C LYS A 12 3.44 2.84 10.56
N LEU A 13 3.62 3.90 9.78
CA LEU A 13 2.58 4.90 9.51
C LEU A 13 1.34 4.27 8.86
N HIS A 14 1.51 3.41 7.85
CA HIS A 14 0.40 2.74 7.16
C HIS A 14 -0.26 1.63 8.01
N ARG A 15 0.32 1.29 9.15
CA ARG A 15 -0.15 0.21 10.05
C ARG A 15 -0.41 0.70 11.48
N ASP A 16 -0.47 2.01 11.70
CA ASP A 16 -0.73 2.55 13.03
C ASP A 16 -2.19 2.25 13.43
N PRO A 17 -2.44 1.44 14.48
CA PRO A 17 -3.80 1.10 14.90
C PRO A 17 -4.62 2.30 15.41
N LYS A 18 -3.97 3.44 15.73
CA LYS A 18 -4.66 4.67 16.10
C LYS A 18 -5.34 5.36 14.92
N ILE A 19 -4.82 5.13 13.72
CA ILE A 19 -5.31 5.71 12.46
C ILE A 19 -6.11 4.67 11.68
N TRP A 20 -5.61 3.43 11.64
CA TRP A 20 -6.13 2.35 10.84
C TRP A 20 -6.66 1.22 11.74
N PRO A 21 -8.00 1.12 11.94
CA PRO A 21 -8.58 -0.04 12.60
C PRO A 21 -8.23 -1.33 11.87
N ASP A 22 -7.89 -2.40 12.61
CA ASP A 22 -7.41 -3.67 12.06
C ASP A 22 -6.35 -3.50 10.95
N PRO A 23 -5.18 -2.89 11.24
CA PRO A 23 -4.24 -2.45 10.21
C PRO A 23 -3.57 -3.60 9.44
N LYS A 24 -3.65 -4.83 9.96
CA LYS A 24 -3.12 -6.04 9.32
C LYS A 24 -4.14 -6.74 8.42
N ALA A 25 -5.41 -6.34 8.46
CA ALA A 25 -6.46 -6.96 7.65
C ALA A 25 -6.54 -6.28 6.28
N PHE A 26 -6.59 -7.08 5.21
CA PHE A 26 -6.87 -6.57 3.87
C PHE A 26 -8.34 -6.16 3.76
N LYS A 27 -8.62 -4.85 3.87
CA LYS A 27 -9.97 -4.27 3.81
C LYS A 27 -10.01 -3.12 2.79
N PRO A 28 -10.10 -3.40 1.46
CA PRO A 28 -10.13 -2.38 0.41
C PRO A 28 -11.22 -1.33 0.59
N GLU A 29 -12.33 -1.72 1.22
CA GLU A 29 -13.53 -0.91 1.43
C GLU A 29 -13.23 0.34 2.26
N ARG A 30 -12.18 0.29 3.10
CA ARG A 30 -11.75 1.44 3.92
C ARG A 30 -11.39 2.67 3.08
N PHE A 31 -11.08 2.51 1.80
CA PHE A 31 -10.70 3.60 0.90
C PHE A 31 -11.86 4.11 0.03
N LEU A 32 -13.07 3.55 0.20
CA LEU A 32 -14.26 3.96 -0.53
C LEU A 32 -14.92 5.21 0.07
N GLU A 33 -14.75 5.43 1.39
CA GLU A 33 -15.28 6.62 2.07
C GLU A 33 -14.55 7.89 1.64
N GLU A 34 -15.26 9.02 1.63
CA GLU A 34 -14.72 10.27 1.09
C GLU A 34 -13.51 10.81 1.89
N LYS A 35 -13.45 10.51 3.19
CA LYS A 35 -12.36 10.92 4.09
C LYS A 35 -11.07 10.11 3.89
N SER A 36 -11.16 8.91 3.33
CA SER A 36 -10.05 7.97 3.17
C SER A 36 -9.61 7.79 1.72
N ARG A 37 -10.12 8.60 0.79
CA ARG A 37 -9.67 8.57 -0.60
C ARG A 37 -8.18 8.89 -0.70
N CYS A 38 -7.44 8.01 -1.35
CA CYS A 38 -6.04 8.19 -1.73
C CYS A 38 -5.86 9.58 -2.37
N GLY A 39 -5.20 10.50 -1.66
CA GLY A 39 -4.90 11.85 -2.14
C GLY A 39 -5.44 13.01 -1.32
N LYS A 40 -6.28 12.78 -0.29
CA LYS A 40 -6.69 13.84 0.64
C LYS A 40 -5.73 13.95 1.83
N SER A 41 -4.87 14.98 1.75
CA SER A 41 -4.27 15.83 2.78
C SER A 41 -3.67 15.33 4.12
N ASP A 42 -3.87 14.09 4.60
CA ASP A 42 -3.63 13.85 6.05
C ASP A 42 -2.33 13.13 6.40
N PHE A 43 -1.41 12.91 5.44
CA PHE A 43 -0.12 12.20 5.63
C PHE A 43 -0.23 10.79 6.24
N GLU A 44 -1.42 10.32 6.63
CA GLU A 44 -1.73 9.00 7.16
C GLU A 44 -1.45 7.90 6.13
N TYR A 45 -1.56 8.23 4.84
CA TYR A 45 -1.27 7.35 3.71
C TYR A 45 -0.46 8.05 2.62
N ILE A 46 0.79 7.62 2.43
CA ILE A 46 1.76 8.19 1.48
C ILE A 46 2.52 7.11 0.69
N PRO A 47 1.83 6.20 -0.04
CA PRO A 47 2.46 5.10 -0.77
C PRO A 47 3.43 5.54 -1.87
N PHE A 48 3.30 6.78 -2.33
CA PHE A 48 4.16 7.40 -3.35
C PHE A 48 5.02 8.55 -2.80
N GLY A 49 5.16 8.66 -1.48
CA GLY A 49 5.80 9.80 -0.83
C GLY A 49 4.96 11.08 -0.91
N SER A 50 5.55 12.22 -0.55
CA SER A 50 4.88 13.54 -0.54
C SER A 50 5.85 14.68 -0.83
N GLY A 51 5.32 15.85 -1.19
CA GLY A 51 6.06 17.07 -1.48
C GLY A 51 6.90 17.01 -2.76
N ARG A 52 7.93 17.86 -2.87
CA ARG A 52 8.77 18.03 -4.08
C ARG A 52 9.53 16.77 -4.52
N ARG A 53 9.57 15.73 -3.68
CA ARG A 53 10.27 14.47 -3.94
C ARG A 53 9.32 13.26 -3.95
N SER A 54 8.01 13.50 -4.08
CA SER A 54 7.05 12.43 -4.33
C SER A 54 7.36 11.70 -5.64
N CYS A 55 6.93 10.44 -5.75
CA CYS A 55 7.14 9.61 -6.92
C CYS A 55 6.54 10.28 -8.18
N PRO A 56 7.36 10.59 -9.21
CA PRO A 56 6.85 11.19 -10.45
C PRO A 56 5.96 10.22 -11.24
N GLY A 57 6.10 8.91 -10.99
CA GLY A 57 5.34 7.86 -11.64
C GLY A 57 3.98 7.55 -11.01
N MET A 58 3.54 8.27 -9.95
CA MET A 58 2.30 7.96 -9.21
C MET A 58 1.08 7.76 -10.11
N ASN A 59 0.82 8.72 -11.00
CA ASN A 59 -0.35 8.66 -11.89
C ASN A 59 -0.26 7.51 -12.90
N LEU A 60 0.93 7.25 -13.44
CA LEU A 60 1.15 6.14 -14.36
C LEU A 60 0.98 4.79 -13.66
N GLY A 61 1.58 4.63 -12.48
CA GLY A 61 1.49 3.43 -11.66
C GLY A 61 0.05 3.07 -11.31
N LEU A 62 -0.74 4.05 -10.84
CA LEU A 62 -2.15 3.83 -10.53
C LEU A 62 -2.96 3.38 -11.77
N ARG A 63 -2.71 3.99 -12.93
CA ARG A 63 -3.38 3.58 -14.19
C ARG A 63 -3.01 2.17 -14.61
N ILE A 64 -1.73 1.81 -14.52
CA ILE A 64 -1.25 0.46 -14.86
C ILE A 64 -1.85 -0.58 -13.91
N VAL A 65 -1.83 -0.33 -12.59
CA VAL A 65 -2.39 -1.26 -11.59
C VAL A 65 -3.88 -1.49 -11.85
N HIS A 66 -4.66 -0.43 -12.07
CA HIS A 66 -6.09 -0.58 -12.39
C HIS A 66 -6.32 -1.36 -13.68
N LEU A 67 -5.55 -1.06 -14.74
CA LEU A 67 -5.68 -1.76 -16.03
C LEU A 67 -5.35 -3.25 -15.90
N VAL A 68 -4.23 -3.59 -15.26
CA VAL A 68 -3.80 -4.98 -15.07
C VAL A 68 -4.82 -5.74 -14.23
N LEU A 69 -5.28 -5.15 -13.12
CA LEU A 69 -6.29 -5.76 -12.25
C LEU A 69 -7.61 -6.01 -13.00
N ALA A 70 -8.09 -5.03 -13.77
CA ALA A 70 -9.30 -5.17 -14.57
C ALA A 70 -9.16 -6.28 -15.62
N ARG A 71 -8.00 -6.40 -16.27
CA ARG A 71 -7.72 -7.47 -17.24
C ARG A 71 -7.66 -8.85 -16.59
N LEU A 72 -7.06 -8.97 -15.40
CA LEU A 72 -7.02 -10.22 -14.66
C LEU A 72 -8.42 -10.69 -14.27
N ILE A 73 -9.24 -9.79 -13.71
CA ILE A 73 -10.62 -10.11 -13.31
C ILE A 73 -11.49 -10.43 -14.53
N GLN A 74 -11.30 -9.74 -15.66
CA GLN A 74 -12.07 -9.98 -16.88
C GLN A 74 -11.73 -11.34 -17.52
N GLY A 75 -10.44 -11.68 -17.56
CA GLY A 75 -9.93 -12.81 -18.35
C GLY A 75 -9.77 -14.11 -17.57
N PHE A 76 -9.74 -14.06 -16.24
CA PHE A 76 -9.37 -15.20 -15.42
C PHE A 76 -10.28 -15.34 -14.20
N GLU A 77 -10.52 -16.58 -13.80
CA GLU A 77 -11.04 -16.89 -12.49
C GLU A 77 -9.88 -17.16 -11.53
N LEU A 78 -9.67 -16.25 -10.58
CA LEU A 78 -8.60 -16.35 -9.58
C LEU A 78 -9.06 -17.23 -8.42
N ARG A 79 -8.36 -18.34 -8.16
CA ARG A 79 -8.61 -19.24 -7.03
C ARG A 79 -7.31 -19.58 -6.31
N LYS A 80 -7.40 -19.91 -5.02
CA LYS A 80 -6.29 -20.50 -4.29
C LYS A 80 -6.05 -21.93 -4.78
N LEU A 81 -4.80 -22.36 -4.76
CA LEU A 81 -4.42 -23.75 -5.07
C LEU A 81 -4.81 -24.73 -3.94
N SER A 82 -4.91 -24.23 -2.71
CA SER A 82 -5.34 -24.98 -1.52
C SER A 82 -6.02 -24.06 -0.51
N ASP A 83 -6.66 -24.67 0.48
CA ASP A 83 -7.27 -23.93 1.60
C ASP A 83 -6.28 -23.51 2.68
N GLU A 84 -5.04 -24.00 2.59
CA GLU A 84 -3.95 -23.63 3.49
C GLU A 84 -3.74 -22.10 3.53
N PRO A 85 -3.44 -21.54 4.70
CA PRO A 85 -3.08 -20.13 4.83
C PRO A 85 -1.87 -19.80 3.94
N LEU A 86 -1.96 -18.70 3.19
CA LEU A 86 -0.83 -18.18 2.44
C LEU A 86 0.15 -17.53 3.41
N ASP A 87 1.42 -17.94 3.38
CA ASP A 87 2.47 -17.24 4.12
C ASP A 87 2.66 -15.83 3.55
N MET A 88 2.36 -14.83 4.38
CA MET A 88 2.48 -13.41 4.09
C MET A 88 3.63 -12.76 4.89
N ALA A 89 4.54 -13.56 5.44
CA ALA A 89 5.69 -13.05 6.17
C ALA A 89 6.57 -12.16 5.28
N GLU A 90 6.88 -10.97 5.81
CA GLU A 90 7.70 -9.97 5.14
C GLU A 90 9.18 -10.25 5.42
N GLY A 91 9.98 -10.34 4.35
CA GLY A 91 11.43 -10.40 4.40
C GLY A 91 12.07 -9.02 4.55
N PRO A 92 13.39 -8.97 4.79
CA PRO A 92 14.12 -7.71 4.92
C PRO A 92 14.19 -6.98 3.57
N GLY A 93 13.89 -5.67 3.57
CA GLY A 93 14.07 -4.84 2.39
C GLY A 93 13.19 -3.59 2.41
N LEU A 94 13.55 -2.60 1.59
CA LEU A 94 12.81 -1.33 1.50
C LEU A 94 11.40 -1.50 0.89
N ALA A 95 11.22 -2.55 0.08
CA ALA A 95 9.98 -2.82 -0.65
C ALA A 95 9.11 -3.91 0.01
N MET A 96 9.37 -4.29 1.27
CA MET A 96 8.66 -5.37 1.97
C MET A 96 8.56 -6.65 1.10
N PRO A 97 9.68 -7.24 0.66
CA PRO A 97 9.61 -8.47 -0.12
C PRO A 97 8.94 -9.57 0.70
N LYS A 98 8.34 -10.56 0.05
CA LYS A 98 7.95 -11.79 0.74
C LYS A 98 9.22 -12.51 1.21
N ILE A 99 9.16 -13.19 2.36
CA ILE A 99 10.32 -13.90 2.90
C ILE A 99 10.79 -15.06 2.01
N ASN A 100 9.88 -15.65 1.21
CA ASN A 100 10.12 -16.78 0.30
C ASN A 100 9.35 -16.60 -1.02
#